data_AF-A0A8H8CKA1-F1
#
_entry.id   AF-A0A8H8CKA1-F1
#
_cell.length_a   1.000
_cell.length_b   1.000
_cell.length_c   1.000
_cell.angle_alpha   90.00
_cell.angle_beta   90.00
_cell.angle_gamma   90.00
#
_symmetry.space_group_name_H-M   'P 1'
#
loop_
_entity.id
_entity.type
_entity.pdbx_description
1 polymer ?
#
loop_
_entity_poly.entity_id
_entity_poly.type
_entity_poly.pdbx_seq_one_letter_code
_entity_poly.pdbx_strand_id
1 'polypeptide(L)'
;MKRMRRDGQVPNSTSTHWENTSPPIFDLPHDVLRTIFSLNAQHFVDLEQSENGFSVMESPNSDDPLLTTRRASQVCRQWRDLILSSPTLWEKALDLNSLAAGKPEWTTEVLKRTGNAPLTVVGQMINRQKFPVSFLETIVLCHWCRIKALIIIRFHSFRTNGNAHFDKVIRNLLTRPAPNLQNCIIIDTNDNYARVVGDQTDPLFGGQAPKLQSMTLLNDSCFDGSKLSNLRRFYLLWTQLYPVDVILTALAGMPLLEELELEMDPDEGLTKQRTVRSSVIELRYLRKIALYNSFKWLGHLVQWVVPKHGCTLFHYVTDSCDIDTDLTTVEVIEFGREAYTTFLGRYLDATELTELSYTMECGNEDESPCLEIKARRKKMIHPELRVNEDGDEYPLFFTYEGVVILRPLKHQDLDFFDVTGKCHRPQSWL
;
A
#
# COMPACT_ATOMS: atom_id res chain seq x y z
N MET A 1 -33.27 -70.72 19.70
CA MET A 1 -32.80 -70.35 21.04
C MET A 1 -33.05 -68.85 21.24
N LYS A 2 -33.94 -68.51 22.19
CA LYS A 2 -34.25 -67.21 22.82
C LYS A 2 -34.26 -65.91 21.97
N ARG A 3 -35.47 -65.56 21.49
CA ARG A 3 -35.90 -64.17 21.26
C ARG A 3 -36.09 -63.47 22.61
N MET A 4 -35.35 -62.41 22.87
CA MET A 4 -35.59 -61.47 23.97
C MET A 4 -36.45 -60.31 23.44
N ARG A 5 -37.71 -60.23 23.90
CA ARG A 5 -38.54 -59.02 23.80
C ARG A 5 -38.08 -58.05 24.89
N ARG A 6 -37.69 -56.83 24.51
CA ARG A 6 -37.65 -55.69 25.44
C ARG A 6 -38.86 -54.82 25.14
N ASP A 7 -39.88 -54.96 25.96
CA ASP A 7 -40.94 -53.98 26.10
C ASP A 7 -40.41 -52.89 27.04
N GLY A 8 -40.01 -51.77 26.46
CA GLY A 8 -39.62 -50.56 27.17
C GLY A 8 -40.45 -49.39 26.66
N GLN A 9 -41.47 -49.01 27.43
CA GLN A 9 -42.22 -47.78 27.22
C GLN A 9 -41.26 -46.57 27.30
N VAL A 10 -41.10 -45.87 26.18
CA VAL A 10 -40.45 -44.57 26.13
C VAL A 10 -41.49 -43.53 26.59
N PRO A 11 -41.17 -42.66 27.57
CA PRO A 11 -42.10 -41.62 28.01
C PRO A 11 -42.35 -40.63 26.86
N ASN A 12 -43.62 -40.26 26.69
CA ASN A 12 -44.09 -39.25 25.75
C ASN A 12 -43.25 -37.97 25.87
N SER A 13 -42.31 -37.80 24.94
CA SER A 13 -41.66 -36.52 24.68
C SER A 13 -42.73 -35.56 24.20
N THR A 14 -43.07 -34.59 25.04
CA THR A 14 -43.79 -33.39 24.65
C THR A 14 -43.13 -32.82 23.41
N SER A 15 -43.82 -32.96 22.29
CA SER A 15 -43.48 -32.39 20.99
C SER A 15 -43.26 -30.89 21.18
N THR A 16 -42.00 -30.48 21.34
CA THR A 16 -41.60 -29.10 21.12
C THR A 16 -41.79 -28.86 19.64
N HIS A 17 -42.89 -28.17 19.35
CA HIS A 17 -43.27 -27.70 18.04
C HIS A 17 -42.24 -26.66 17.60
N TRP A 18 -41.05 -27.12 17.16
CA TRP A 18 -40.14 -26.29 16.39
C TRP A 18 -40.85 -26.03 15.08
N GLU A 19 -41.64 -24.95 15.06
CA GLU A 19 -42.20 -24.44 13.82
C GLU A 19 -41.07 -24.38 12.80
N ASN A 20 -41.30 -24.98 11.62
CA ASN A 20 -40.40 -24.99 10.47
C ASN A 20 -40.22 -23.57 9.92
N THR A 21 -39.74 -22.64 10.73
CA THR A 21 -39.27 -21.35 10.24
C THR A 21 -37.98 -21.64 9.50
N SER A 22 -38.00 -21.41 8.18
CA SER A 22 -36.79 -21.42 7.36
C SER A 22 -35.68 -20.67 8.09
N PRO A 23 -34.43 -21.18 8.07
CA PRO A 23 -33.31 -20.47 8.67
C PRO A 23 -33.31 -18.99 8.21
N PRO A 24 -33.13 -18.01 9.12
CA PRO A 24 -33.26 -16.58 8.80
C PRO A 24 -32.42 -16.11 7.60
N ILE A 25 -31.36 -16.85 7.26
CA ILE A 25 -30.49 -16.57 6.12
C ILE A 25 -31.20 -16.63 4.76
N PHE A 26 -32.29 -17.40 4.65
CA PHE A 26 -33.08 -17.48 3.40
C PHE A 26 -34.03 -16.30 3.22
N ASP A 27 -34.30 -15.55 4.30
CA ASP A 27 -35.16 -14.37 4.28
C ASP A 27 -34.36 -13.08 4.06
N LEU A 28 -33.04 -13.18 3.85
CA LEU A 28 -32.20 -12.02 3.57
C LEU A 28 -32.56 -11.41 2.20
N PRO A 29 -32.78 -10.09 2.13
CA PRO A 29 -32.96 -9.38 0.87
C PRO A 29 -31.78 -9.59 -0.11
N HIS A 30 -32.09 -9.62 -1.41
CA HIS A 30 -31.09 -9.91 -2.46
C HIS A 30 -29.96 -8.87 -2.52
N ASP A 31 -30.23 -7.61 -2.21
CA ASP A 31 -29.25 -6.53 -2.13
C ASP A 31 -28.27 -6.72 -0.97
N VAL A 32 -28.76 -7.16 0.20
CA VAL A 32 -27.91 -7.55 1.33
C VAL A 32 -27.01 -8.72 0.95
N LEU A 33 -27.56 -9.78 0.36
CA LEU A 33 -26.78 -10.94 -0.11
C LEU A 33 -25.73 -10.53 -1.14
N ARG A 34 -26.07 -9.68 -2.12
CA ARG A 34 -25.12 -9.17 -3.12
C ARG A 34 -23.98 -8.37 -2.48
N THR A 35 -24.28 -7.58 -1.46
CA THR A 35 -23.29 -6.80 -0.72
C THR A 35 -22.32 -7.73 0.00
N ILE A 36 -22.84 -8.73 0.72
CA ILE A 36 -22.04 -9.78 1.38
C ILE A 36 -21.15 -10.51 0.37
N PHE A 37 -21.70 -10.96 -0.76
CA PHE A 37 -20.91 -11.63 -1.79
C PHE A 37 -19.86 -10.72 -2.41
N SER A 38 -20.16 -9.43 -2.59
CA SER A 38 -19.17 -8.48 -3.11
C SER A 38 -18.02 -8.23 -2.14
N LEU A 39 -18.26 -8.25 -0.83
CA LEU A 39 -17.20 -8.12 0.17
C LEU A 39 -16.31 -9.37 0.16
N ASN A 40 -16.93 -10.56 0.07
CA ASN A 40 -16.19 -11.83 0.00
C ASN A 40 -15.43 -12.05 -1.32
N ALA A 41 -15.85 -11.38 -2.40
CA ALA A 41 -15.20 -11.46 -3.70
C ALA A 41 -14.09 -10.41 -3.88
N GLN A 42 -13.92 -9.50 -2.93
CA GLN A 42 -12.93 -8.43 -3.02
C GLN A 42 -11.60 -8.86 -2.43
N HIS A 43 -10.54 -8.64 -3.19
CA HIS A 43 -9.18 -8.69 -2.67
C HIS A 43 -8.95 -7.49 -1.76
N PHE A 44 -8.73 -7.75 -0.47
CA PHE A 44 -8.22 -6.77 0.46
C PHE A 44 -6.69 -6.81 0.37
N VAL A 45 -6.16 -5.98 -0.52
CA VAL A 45 -4.73 -5.65 -0.50
C VAL A 45 -4.63 -4.35 0.26
N ASP A 46 -4.79 -4.44 1.57
CA ASP A 46 -4.46 -3.32 2.44
C ASP A 46 -2.94 -3.33 2.57
N LEU A 47 -2.30 -2.39 1.90
CA LEU A 47 -0.91 -2.06 2.15
C LEU A 47 -0.87 -1.28 3.47
N GLU A 48 -1.18 -1.96 4.57
CA GLU A 48 -1.00 -1.37 5.88
C GLU A 48 0.50 -1.25 6.14
N GLN A 49 0.92 -0.04 6.49
CA GLN A 49 2.27 0.20 6.95
C GLN A 49 2.39 -0.48 8.31
N SER A 50 3.04 -1.64 8.35
CA SER A 50 3.46 -2.21 9.62
C SER A 50 4.66 -1.41 10.15
N GLU A 51 4.82 -1.38 11.47
CA GLU A 51 5.94 -0.68 12.13
C GLU A 51 7.33 -1.23 11.69
N ASN A 52 7.39 -2.39 11.04
CA ASN A 52 8.63 -3.00 10.55
C ASN A 52 8.79 -2.88 9.01
N GLY A 53 8.09 -1.95 8.38
CA GLY A 53 8.08 -1.75 6.92
C GLY A 53 6.81 -2.29 6.25
N PHE A 54 6.76 -2.23 4.91
CA PHE A 54 5.65 -2.79 4.14
C PHE A 54 5.67 -4.33 4.24
N SER A 55 5.03 -4.85 5.27
CA SER A 55 4.56 -6.23 5.29
C SER A 55 3.23 -6.25 4.56
N VAL A 56 3.15 -6.92 3.40
CA VAL A 56 1.85 -7.40 2.95
C VAL A 56 1.51 -8.52 3.90
N MET A 57 0.78 -8.17 4.95
CA MET A 57 0.32 -9.13 5.94
C MET A 57 -0.72 -9.98 5.24
N GLU A 58 -0.28 -11.05 4.57
CA GLU A 58 -1.19 -12.11 4.18
C GLU A 58 -1.84 -12.57 5.47
N SER A 59 -3.11 -12.24 5.65
CA SER A 59 -3.88 -12.88 6.71
C SER A 59 -3.78 -14.37 6.42
N PRO A 60 -3.16 -15.19 7.29
CA PRO A 60 -2.94 -16.61 7.03
C PRO A 60 -4.25 -17.39 6.88
N ASN A 61 -5.39 -16.73 7.12
CA ASN A 61 -6.74 -17.24 6.97
C ASN A 61 -7.57 -16.47 5.92
N SER A 62 -6.98 -15.62 5.09
CA SER A 62 -7.74 -15.00 3.99
C SER A 62 -8.08 -16.08 2.96
N ASP A 63 -9.32 -16.56 3.01
CA ASP A 63 -9.83 -17.47 1.99
C ASP A 63 -9.73 -16.79 0.62
N ASP A 64 -9.18 -17.50 -0.37
CA ASP A 64 -9.12 -17.07 -1.77
C ASP A 64 -10.51 -16.56 -2.23
N PRO A 65 -10.64 -15.26 -2.60
CA PRO A 65 -11.93 -14.68 -3.00
C PRO A 65 -12.61 -15.44 -4.14
N LEU A 66 -11.85 -16.04 -5.06
CA LEU A 66 -12.39 -16.85 -6.15
C LEU A 66 -12.99 -18.15 -5.63
N LEU A 67 -12.29 -18.82 -4.72
CA LEU A 67 -12.74 -20.04 -4.10
C LEU A 67 -13.96 -19.79 -3.20
N THR A 68 -13.95 -18.71 -2.42
CA THR A 68 -15.08 -18.28 -1.59
C THR A 68 -16.29 -17.98 -2.44
N THR A 69 -16.15 -17.20 -3.51
CA THR A 69 -17.22 -16.91 -4.47
C THR A 69 -17.79 -18.21 -5.07
N ARG A 70 -16.91 -19.15 -5.45
CA ARG A 70 -17.31 -20.45 -5.97
C ARG A 70 -18.08 -21.27 -4.93
N ARG A 71 -17.58 -21.39 -3.69
CA ARG A 71 -18.23 -22.12 -2.59
C ARG A 71 -19.59 -21.51 -2.25
N ALA A 72 -19.68 -20.20 -2.17
CA ALA A 72 -20.94 -19.49 -1.93
C ALA A 72 -21.99 -19.81 -3.03
N SER A 73 -21.57 -19.95 -4.28
CA SER A 73 -22.48 -20.34 -5.39
C SER A 73 -23.02 -21.78 -5.30
N GLN A 74 -22.58 -22.57 -4.31
CA GLN A 74 -22.98 -23.97 -4.10
C GLN A 74 -23.85 -24.17 -2.85
N VAL A 75 -24.07 -23.12 -2.05
CA VAL A 75 -24.84 -23.22 -0.78
C VAL A 75 -26.32 -23.54 -1.05
N CYS A 76 -26.98 -22.75 -1.88
CA CYS A 76 -28.36 -22.97 -2.29
C CYS A 76 -28.64 -22.40 -3.68
N ARG A 77 -29.82 -22.68 -4.24
CA ARG A 77 -30.21 -22.22 -5.59
C ARG A 77 -30.25 -20.69 -5.69
N GLN A 78 -30.80 -20.01 -4.70
CA GLN A 78 -30.90 -18.55 -4.69
C GLN A 78 -29.51 -17.89 -4.73
N TRP A 79 -28.57 -18.37 -3.91
CA TRP A 79 -27.20 -17.86 -3.88
C TRP A 79 -26.47 -18.13 -5.19
N ARG A 80 -26.65 -19.33 -5.74
CA ARG A 80 -26.12 -19.70 -7.05
C ARG A 80 -26.60 -18.74 -8.14
N ASP A 81 -27.90 -18.51 -8.21
CA ASP A 81 -28.50 -17.66 -9.24
C ASP A 81 -28.00 -16.21 -9.11
N LEU A 82 -27.91 -15.69 -7.89
CA LEU A 82 -27.35 -14.35 -7.62
C LEU A 82 -25.87 -14.23 -8.00
N ILE A 83 -25.04 -15.20 -7.62
CA ILE A 83 -23.59 -15.13 -7.85
C ILE A 83 -23.25 -15.36 -9.32
N LEU A 84 -23.87 -16.36 -9.97
CA LEU A 84 -23.60 -16.67 -11.37
C LEU A 84 -24.12 -15.60 -12.33
N SER A 85 -25.17 -14.86 -11.95
CA SER A 85 -25.72 -13.76 -12.76
C SER A 85 -25.01 -12.41 -12.56
N SER A 86 -23.98 -12.34 -11.70
CA SER A 86 -23.31 -11.08 -11.34
C SER A 86 -21.85 -11.05 -11.80
N PRO A 87 -21.55 -10.59 -13.04
CA PRO A 87 -20.19 -10.49 -13.56
C PRO A 87 -19.23 -9.68 -12.69
N THR A 88 -19.73 -8.68 -11.98
CA THR A 88 -18.95 -7.81 -11.08
C THR A 88 -18.44 -8.51 -9.82
N LEU A 89 -18.98 -9.68 -9.47
CA LEU A 89 -18.39 -10.51 -8.41
C LEU A 89 -17.15 -11.24 -8.95
N TRP A 90 -17.27 -11.83 -10.13
CA TRP A 90 -16.19 -12.56 -10.78
C TRP A 90 -15.04 -11.65 -11.21
N GLU A 91 -15.31 -10.40 -11.60
CA GLU A 91 -14.25 -9.43 -11.98
C GLU A 91 -13.33 -9.05 -10.80
N LYS A 92 -13.88 -9.05 -9.58
CA LYS A 92 -13.16 -8.66 -8.36
C LYS A 92 -12.35 -9.82 -7.79
N ALA A 93 -12.79 -11.05 -8.04
CA ALA A 93 -12.19 -12.26 -7.52
C ALA A 93 -11.07 -12.84 -8.41
N LEU A 94 -10.58 -12.12 -9.43
CA LEU A 94 -9.54 -12.65 -10.32
C LEU A 94 -8.17 -12.66 -9.64
N ASP A 95 -7.83 -13.80 -9.06
CA ASP A 95 -6.51 -14.14 -8.57
C ASP A 95 -5.76 -15.02 -9.58
N LEU A 96 -4.62 -14.54 -10.07
CA LEU A 96 -3.81 -15.25 -11.05
C LEU A 96 -3.19 -16.54 -10.49
N ASN A 97 -2.84 -16.59 -9.20
CA ASN A 97 -2.30 -17.78 -8.56
C ASN A 97 -3.35 -18.89 -8.49
N SER A 98 -4.56 -18.55 -8.06
CA SER A 98 -5.67 -19.50 -7.97
C SER A 98 -6.08 -20.03 -9.34
N LEU A 99 -6.10 -19.16 -10.35
CA LEU A 99 -6.40 -19.56 -11.72
C LEU A 99 -5.29 -20.42 -12.34
N ALA A 100 -4.03 -20.09 -12.06
CA ALA A 100 -2.86 -20.87 -12.48
C ALA A 100 -2.81 -22.28 -11.88
N ALA A 101 -3.22 -22.41 -10.62
CA ALA A 101 -3.30 -23.72 -9.94
C ALA A 101 -4.48 -24.57 -10.43
N GLY A 102 -5.48 -23.95 -11.07
CA GLY A 102 -6.66 -24.60 -11.60
C GLY A 102 -6.45 -25.27 -12.96
N LYS A 103 -7.49 -25.97 -13.44
CA LYS A 103 -7.51 -26.48 -14.82
C LYS A 103 -7.81 -25.35 -15.81
N PRO A 104 -7.31 -25.38 -17.06
CA PRO A 104 -7.55 -24.33 -18.06
C PRO A 104 -9.04 -24.03 -18.33
N GLU A 105 -9.91 -25.03 -18.21
CA GLU A 105 -11.36 -24.87 -18.38
C GLU A 105 -11.96 -24.01 -17.26
N TRP A 106 -11.39 -24.07 -16.06
CA TRP A 106 -11.81 -23.22 -14.95
C TRP A 106 -11.49 -21.76 -15.22
N THR A 107 -10.28 -21.46 -15.69
CA THR A 107 -9.90 -20.09 -16.09
C THR A 107 -10.82 -19.56 -17.18
N THR A 108 -11.10 -20.37 -18.20
CA THR A 108 -12.00 -20.00 -19.28
C THR A 108 -13.40 -19.70 -18.77
N GLU A 109 -13.93 -20.52 -17.87
CA GLU A 109 -15.26 -20.34 -17.29
C GLU A 109 -15.32 -19.10 -16.38
N VAL A 110 -14.29 -18.84 -15.57
CA VAL A 110 -14.20 -17.64 -14.73
C VAL A 110 -14.17 -16.39 -15.60
N LEU A 111 -13.29 -16.34 -16.61
CA LEU A 111 -13.20 -15.22 -17.55
C LEU A 111 -14.52 -15.01 -18.31
N LYS A 112 -15.20 -16.08 -18.72
CA LYS A 112 -16.53 -16.00 -19.33
C LYS A 112 -17.56 -15.37 -18.39
N ARG A 113 -17.55 -15.72 -17.10
CA ARG A 113 -18.47 -15.15 -16.10
C ARG A 113 -18.22 -13.67 -15.82
N THR A 114 -16.99 -13.17 -16.01
CA THR A 114 -16.72 -11.73 -15.93
C THR A 114 -17.40 -10.93 -17.05
N GLY A 115 -17.87 -11.57 -18.13
CA GLY A 115 -18.50 -10.90 -19.25
C GLY A 115 -17.64 -9.77 -19.82
N ASN A 116 -18.19 -8.56 -19.85
CA ASN A 116 -17.47 -7.32 -20.23
C ASN A 116 -17.10 -6.44 -19.04
N ALA A 117 -17.24 -6.96 -17.82
CA ALA A 117 -17.04 -6.19 -16.61
C ALA A 117 -15.54 -5.78 -16.46
N PRO A 118 -15.23 -4.58 -15.92
CA PRO A 118 -13.84 -4.13 -15.74
C PRO A 118 -13.07 -4.96 -14.72
N LEU A 119 -11.92 -5.49 -15.12
CA LEU A 119 -11.21 -6.50 -14.34
C LEU A 119 -10.31 -5.89 -13.25
N THR A 120 -10.37 -6.46 -12.05
CA THR A 120 -9.33 -6.30 -11.02
C THR A 120 -8.49 -7.56 -11.03
N VAL A 121 -7.24 -7.47 -11.49
CA VAL A 121 -6.34 -8.62 -11.61
C VAL A 121 -5.30 -8.54 -10.51
N VAL A 122 -5.25 -9.59 -9.68
CA VAL A 122 -4.27 -9.74 -8.59
C VAL A 122 -3.37 -10.92 -8.88
N GLY A 123 -2.07 -10.75 -8.73
CA GLY A 123 -1.08 -11.82 -8.81
C GLY A 123 -0.03 -11.66 -7.73
N GLN A 124 0.15 -12.69 -6.90
CA GLN A 124 1.09 -12.65 -5.80
C GLN A 124 2.10 -13.80 -5.91
N MET A 125 3.37 -13.48 -6.07
CA MET A 125 4.46 -14.44 -6.11
C MET A 125 5.07 -14.52 -4.72
N ILE A 126 4.54 -15.42 -3.90
CA ILE A 126 5.03 -15.65 -2.55
C ILE A 126 5.70 -17.03 -2.53
N ASN A 127 6.90 -17.09 -1.94
CA ASN A 127 7.70 -18.30 -1.78
C ASN A 127 8.22 -18.94 -3.10
N ARG A 128 8.60 -20.23 -3.05
CA ARG A 128 9.18 -21.02 -4.15
C ARG A 128 8.15 -21.48 -5.20
N GLN A 129 6.90 -21.03 -5.12
CA GLN A 129 5.89 -21.44 -6.09
C GLN A 129 6.24 -20.83 -7.45
N LYS A 130 6.31 -21.67 -8.48
CA LYS A 130 6.53 -21.20 -9.85
C LYS A 130 5.29 -20.44 -10.29
N PHE A 131 5.31 -19.12 -10.17
CA PHE A 131 4.31 -18.29 -10.81
C PHE A 131 4.41 -18.47 -12.33
N PRO A 132 3.34 -18.87 -13.02
CA PRO A 132 3.39 -19.04 -14.46
C PRO A 132 3.36 -17.66 -15.12
N VAL A 133 4.53 -17.06 -15.32
CA VAL A 133 4.69 -15.77 -16.00
C VAL A 133 4.00 -15.77 -17.37
N SER A 134 4.04 -16.88 -18.10
CA SER A 134 3.33 -17.06 -19.38
C SER A 134 1.81 -16.97 -19.24
N PHE A 135 1.26 -17.35 -18.09
CA PHE A 135 -0.16 -17.26 -17.79
C PHE A 135 -0.58 -15.82 -17.47
N LEU A 136 0.23 -15.10 -16.69
CA LEU A 136 0.09 -13.65 -16.50
C LEU A 136 0.08 -12.95 -17.86
N GLU A 137 1.09 -13.23 -18.69
CA GLU A 137 1.19 -12.67 -20.04
C GLU A 137 -0.09 -12.96 -20.84
N THR A 138 -0.57 -14.21 -20.87
CA THR A 138 -1.77 -14.58 -21.63
C THR A 138 -3.02 -13.82 -21.16
N ILE A 139 -3.34 -13.84 -19.87
CA ILE A 139 -4.57 -13.22 -19.34
C ILE A 139 -4.49 -11.70 -19.48
N VAL A 140 -3.38 -11.11 -19.03
CA VAL A 140 -3.24 -9.66 -18.98
C VAL A 140 -3.19 -9.09 -20.39
N LEU A 141 -2.51 -9.74 -21.33
CA LEU A 141 -2.47 -9.28 -22.72
C LEU A 141 -3.82 -9.38 -23.42
N CYS A 142 -4.54 -10.50 -23.26
CA CYS A 142 -5.83 -10.69 -23.91
C CYS A 142 -6.92 -9.75 -23.36
N HIS A 143 -6.78 -9.28 -22.12
CA HIS A 143 -7.80 -8.47 -21.46
C HIS A 143 -7.32 -7.09 -21.02
N TRP A 144 -6.14 -6.63 -21.45
CA TRP A 144 -5.50 -5.38 -21.01
C TRP A 144 -6.45 -4.18 -21.04
N CYS A 145 -7.19 -4.02 -22.13
CA CYS A 145 -8.14 -2.91 -22.28
C CYS A 145 -9.30 -2.93 -21.28
N ARG A 146 -9.59 -4.06 -20.62
CA ARG A 146 -10.65 -4.19 -19.60
C ARG A 146 -10.12 -4.04 -18.18
N ILE A 147 -8.81 -4.09 -17.97
CA ILE A 147 -8.23 -4.05 -16.62
C ILE A 147 -8.38 -2.64 -16.06
N LYS A 148 -9.09 -2.54 -14.92
CA LYS A 148 -9.22 -1.32 -14.12
C LYS A 148 -8.27 -1.28 -12.95
N ALA A 149 -7.83 -2.44 -12.46
CA ALA A 149 -6.89 -2.54 -11.37
C ALA A 149 -5.92 -3.69 -11.64
N LEU A 150 -4.63 -3.40 -11.54
CA LEU A 150 -3.56 -4.37 -11.68
C LEU A 150 -2.74 -4.36 -10.39
N ILE A 151 -2.69 -5.48 -9.68
CA ILE A 151 -1.96 -5.64 -8.43
C ILE A 151 -1.02 -6.83 -8.60
N ILE A 152 0.27 -6.57 -8.74
CA ILE A 152 1.29 -7.59 -8.88
C ILE A 152 2.27 -7.43 -7.72
N ILE A 153 2.42 -8.49 -6.93
CA ILE A 153 3.27 -8.50 -5.76
C ILE A 153 4.25 -9.65 -5.90
N ARG A 154 5.55 -9.37 -5.79
CA ARG A 154 6.62 -10.35 -5.86
C ARG A 154 7.47 -10.28 -4.61
N PHE A 155 7.37 -11.31 -3.79
CA PHE A 155 8.23 -11.50 -2.63
C PHE A 155 9.31 -12.52 -2.95
N HIS A 156 10.56 -12.09 -2.95
CA HIS A 156 11.67 -13.00 -3.14
C HIS A 156 12.66 -12.97 -1.99
N SER A 157 12.90 -14.15 -1.42
CA SER A 157 13.99 -14.41 -0.49
C SER A 157 15.22 -15.05 -1.17
N PHE A 158 15.17 -15.43 -2.46
CA PHE A 158 16.28 -16.14 -3.10
C PHE A 158 16.49 -15.83 -4.59
N ARG A 159 17.77 -15.72 -4.99
CA ARG A 159 18.27 -15.53 -6.36
C ARG A 159 17.89 -16.70 -7.26
N THR A 160 16.90 -16.55 -8.13
CA THR A 160 16.64 -17.52 -9.21
C THR A 160 16.69 -16.86 -10.59
N ASN A 161 17.13 -17.62 -11.60
CA ASN A 161 17.23 -17.18 -12.99
C ASN A 161 15.88 -16.81 -13.65
N GLY A 162 14.75 -16.96 -12.94
CA GLY A 162 13.41 -16.63 -13.45
C GLY A 162 13.08 -15.13 -13.51
N ASN A 163 13.87 -14.29 -12.83
CA ASN A 163 13.55 -12.87 -12.64
C ASN A 163 13.56 -12.10 -13.97
N ALA A 164 14.52 -12.36 -14.86
CA ALA A 164 14.64 -11.63 -16.12
C ALA A 164 13.42 -11.80 -17.05
N HIS A 165 12.78 -12.97 -17.05
CA HIS A 165 11.58 -13.19 -17.86
C HIS A 165 10.37 -12.44 -17.30
N PHE A 166 10.18 -12.49 -15.98
CA PHE A 166 9.13 -11.74 -15.31
C PHE A 166 9.29 -10.23 -15.52
N ASP A 167 10.49 -9.70 -15.28
CA ASP A 167 10.79 -8.27 -15.45
C ASP A 167 10.52 -7.83 -16.90
N LYS A 168 10.89 -8.66 -17.87
CA LYS A 168 10.59 -8.41 -19.29
C LYS A 168 9.08 -8.39 -19.56
N VAL A 169 8.31 -9.31 -18.97
CA VAL A 169 6.86 -9.35 -19.15
C VAL A 169 6.18 -8.15 -18.50
N ILE A 170 6.48 -7.84 -17.23
CA ILE A 170 5.95 -6.65 -16.55
C ILE A 170 6.29 -5.38 -17.33
N ARG A 171 7.54 -5.24 -17.77
CA ARG A 171 7.97 -4.11 -18.61
C ARG A 171 7.17 -4.03 -19.91
N ASN A 172 7.01 -5.13 -20.63
CA ASN A 172 6.23 -5.18 -21.87
C ASN A 172 4.73 -4.89 -21.66
N LEU A 173 4.21 -5.17 -20.47
CA LEU A 173 2.85 -4.81 -20.08
C LEU A 173 2.73 -3.32 -19.79
N LEU A 174 3.69 -2.80 -19.02
CA LEU A 174 3.75 -1.41 -18.63
C LEU A 174 4.05 -0.45 -19.78
N THR A 175 4.57 -0.88 -20.93
CA THR A 175 4.74 0.02 -22.10
C THR A 175 3.47 0.13 -22.97
N ARG A 176 2.38 -0.57 -22.63
CA ARG A 176 1.15 -0.58 -23.42
C ARG A 176 0.12 0.45 -22.95
N PRO A 177 -0.62 1.10 -23.87
CA PRO A 177 -1.78 1.93 -23.53
C PRO A 177 -2.74 1.23 -22.58
N ALA A 178 -3.06 1.87 -21.46
CA ALA A 178 -3.91 1.35 -20.40
C ALA A 178 -5.19 2.21 -20.26
N PRO A 179 -6.13 2.15 -21.23
CA PRO A 179 -7.24 3.11 -21.34
C PRO A 179 -8.24 3.06 -20.17
N ASN A 180 -8.31 1.93 -19.46
CA ASN A 180 -9.26 1.73 -18.37
C ASN A 180 -8.61 1.54 -16.99
N LEU A 181 -7.26 1.50 -16.92
CA LEU A 181 -6.54 1.28 -15.68
C LEU A 181 -6.71 2.49 -14.75
N GLN A 182 -7.12 2.22 -13.51
CA GLN A 182 -7.38 3.20 -12.45
C GLN A 182 -6.41 3.03 -11.28
N ASN A 183 -6.09 1.79 -10.94
CA ASN A 183 -5.18 1.46 -9.85
C ASN A 183 -4.08 0.51 -10.36
N CYS A 184 -2.83 0.84 -10.09
CA CYS A 184 -1.69 0.01 -10.43
C CYS A 184 -0.81 -0.14 -9.19
N ILE A 185 -0.62 -1.37 -8.73
CA ILE A 185 0.27 -1.68 -7.61
C ILE A 185 1.26 -2.72 -8.12
N ILE A 186 2.54 -2.37 -8.13
CA ILE A 186 3.63 -3.28 -8.49
C ILE A 186 4.62 -3.23 -7.34
N ILE A 187 4.70 -4.34 -6.62
CA ILE A 187 5.58 -4.50 -5.49
C ILE A 187 6.57 -5.59 -5.84
N ASP A 188 7.85 -5.27 -5.76
CA ASP A 188 8.93 -6.20 -6.01
C ASP A 188 9.93 -6.11 -4.87
N THR A 189 10.11 -7.15 -4.06
CA THR A 189 11.07 -7.07 -2.93
C THR A 189 12.43 -7.68 -3.26
N ASN A 190 12.79 -7.78 -4.54
CA ASN A 190 14.06 -8.39 -4.93
C ASN A 190 15.21 -7.37 -4.79
N ASP A 191 16.01 -7.49 -3.74
CA ASP A 191 17.15 -6.60 -3.45
C ASP A 191 18.28 -6.58 -4.50
N ASN A 192 18.21 -7.41 -5.55
CA ASN A 192 19.28 -7.47 -6.56
C ASN A 192 19.20 -6.36 -7.63
N TYR A 193 18.44 -5.27 -7.42
CA TYR A 193 18.34 -4.15 -8.35
C TYR A 193 19.55 -3.21 -8.33
N ALA A 194 20.76 -3.76 -8.27
CA ALA A 194 21.92 -3.07 -8.79
C ALA A 194 21.91 -3.21 -10.32
N ARG A 195 21.54 -2.13 -11.02
CA ARG A 195 21.86 -1.87 -12.43
C ARG A 195 20.96 -2.57 -13.45
N VAL A 196 19.94 -1.87 -13.95
CA VAL A 196 19.89 -1.43 -15.37
C VAL A 196 18.88 -0.25 -15.44
N VAL A 197 19.29 0.95 -15.03
CA VAL A 197 18.73 2.19 -15.61
C VAL A 197 19.32 2.29 -17.01
N GLY A 198 18.89 1.40 -17.91
CA GLY A 198 19.41 1.33 -19.27
C GLY A 198 18.44 2.03 -20.19
N ASP A 199 18.81 3.20 -20.71
CA ASP A 199 18.27 3.92 -21.90
C ASP A 199 16.81 3.64 -22.28
N GLN A 200 15.91 3.53 -21.29
CA GLN A 200 14.51 3.31 -21.58
C GLN A 200 13.91 4.62 -22.02
N THR A 201 13.37 4.59 -23.25
CA THR A 201 12.70 5.73 -23.88
C THR A 201 11.19 5.51 -24.01
N ASP A 202 10.71 4.29 -23.77
CA ASP A 202 9.30 3.97 -23.92
C ASP A 202 8.50 4.45 -22.71
N PRO A 203 7.45 5.26 -22.93
CA PRO A 203 6.71 5.83 -21.84
C PRO A 203 5.89 4.79 -21.07
N LEU A 204 5.79 4.92 -19.74
CA LEU A 204 4.83 4.15 -18.95
C LEU A 204 3.41 4.29 -19.53
N PHE A 205 2.77 3.14 -19.66
CA PHE A 205 1.51 2.87 -20.33
C PHE A 205 1.44 3.42 -21.75
N GLY A 206 2.56 3.46 -22.48
CA GLY A 206 2.62 4.08 -23.80
C GLY A 206 2.24 5.57 -23.77
N GLY A 207 2.39 6.22 -22.60
CA GLY A 207 1.93 7.59 -22.35
C GLY A 207 0.40 7.74 -22.29
N GLN A 208 -0.35 6.64 -22.23
CA GLN A 208 -1.81 6.61 -22.32
C GLN A 208 -2.44 5.79 -21.19
N ALA A 209 -2.59 6.41 -20.03
CA ALA A 209 -3.38 5.88 -18.92
C ALA A 209 -4.37 6.94 -18.38
N PRO A 210 -5.37 7.36 -19.19
CA PRO A 210 -6.20 8.52 -18.88
C PRO A 210 -7.09 8.33 -17.65
N LYS A 211 -7.29 7.10 -17.16
CA LYS A 211 -8.10 6.84 -15.96
C LYS A 211 -7.26 6.51 -14.73
N LEU A 212 -5.94 6.50 -14.84
CA LEU A 212 -5.06 6.10 -13.74
C LEU A 212 -5.12 7.16 -12.63
N GLN A 213 -5.54 6.72 -11.45
CA GLN A 213 -5.76 7.56 -10.26
C GLN A 213 -4.78 7.21 -9.14
N SER A 214 -4.38 5.94 -9.04
CA SER A 214 -3.49 5.45 -7.98
C SER A 214 -2.38 4.61 -8.57
N MET A 215 -1.14 4.89 -8.19
CA MET A 215 0.02 4.10 -8.59
C MET A 215 0.96 3.89 -7.41
N THR A 216 1.30 2.64 -7.16
CA THR A 216 2.29 2.22 -6.17
C THR A 216 3.35 1.40 -6.88
N LEU A 217 4.60 1.82 -6.78
CA LEU A 217 5.77 1.13 -7.29
C LEU A 217 6.74 0.90 -6.14
N LEU A 218 7.19 -0.33 -5.94
CA LEU A 218 8.14 -0.68 -4.88
C LEU A 218 9.29 -1.50 -5.46
N ASN A 219 10.52 -1.00 -5.27
CA ASN A 219 11.76 -1.40 -5.96
C ASN A 219 11.64 -1.54 -7.50
N ASP A 220 10.70 -0.86 -8.14
CA ASP A 220 10.54 -0.97 -9.58
C ASP A 220 11.43 0.03 -10.31
N SER A 221 12.14 -0.44 -11.35
CA SER A 221 12.95 0.39 -12.24
C SER A 221 12.17 0.92 -13.45
N CYS A 222 10.88 0.58 -13.58
CA CYS A 222 10.06 0.92 -14.75
C CYS A 222 9.54 2.35 -14.76
N PHE A 223 9.68 3.12 -13.68
CA PHE A 223 9.31 4.54 -13.70
C PHE A 223 10.27 5.33 -14.59
N ASP A 224 9.69 6.11 -15.49
CA ASP A 224 10.37 6.80 -16.59
C ASP A 224 10.12 8.32 -16.57
N GLY A 225 9.39 8.80 -15.54
CA GLY A 225 8.94 10.18 -15.45
C GLY A 225 7.75 10.52 -16.38
N SER A 226 7.02 9.51 -16.86
CA SER A 226 5.82 9.71 -17.68
C SER A 226 4.80 10.65 -17.03
N LYS A 227 4.14 11.44 -17.88
CA LYS A 227 3.11 12.40 -17.46
C LYS A 227 1.78 11.70 -17.20
N LEU A 228 1.51 11.39 -15.95
CA LEU A 228 0.28 10.74 -15.49
C LEU A 228 -0.72 11.79 -14.97
N SER A 229 -1.31 12.56 -15.88
CA SER A 229 -2.10 13.77 -15.56
C SER A 229 -3.30 13.58 -14.63
N ASN A 230 -3.87 12.37 -14.55
CA ASN A 230 -5.02 12.07 -13.70
C ASN A 230 -4.65 11.38 -12.37
N LEU A 231 -3.36 11.22 -12.11
CA LEU A 231 -2.86 10.56 -10.91
C LEU A 231 -3.19 11.42 -9.67
N ARG A 232 -3.80 10.80 -8.67
CA ARG A 232 -4.17 11.40 -7.38
C ARG A 232 -3.33 10.86 -6.25
N ARG A 233 -2.89 9.61 -6.32
CA ARG A 233 -2.06 8.98 -5.30
C ARG A 233 -0.85 8.33 -5.96
N PHE A 234 0.33 8.72 -5.52
CA PHE A 234 1.59 8.22 -6.04
C PHE A 234 2.50 7.80 -4.91
N TYR A 235 2.82 6.51 -4.88
CA TYR A 235 3.70 5.89 -3.89
C TYR A 235 4.89 5.30 -4.63
N LEU A 236 6.08 5.81 -4.37
CA LEU A 236 7.33 5.34 -4.96
C LEU A 236 8.27 4.93 -3.82
N LEU A 237 8.39 3.63 -3.59
CA LEU A 237 8.95 3.08 -2.36
C LEU A 237 10.17 2.19 -2.62
N TRP A 238 11.16 2.26 -1.73
CA TRP A 238 12.44 1.57 -1.82
C TRP A 238 13.17 1.68 -3.17
N THR A 239 12.83 2.67 -4.01
CA THR A 239 13.46 2.77 -5.32
C THR A 239 14.83 3.39 -5.19
N GLN A 240 15.88 2.57 -5.28
CA GLN A 240 17.23 3.07 -5.43
C GLN A 240 17.37 3.63 -6.85
N LEU A 241 18.07 4.77 -7.01
CA LEU A 241 18.61 5.24 -8.29
C LEU A 241 17.74 6.09 -9.22
N TYR A 242 16.61 6.68 -8.79
CA TYR A 242 15.97 7.71 -9.65
C TYR A 242 16.64 9.07 -9.48
N PRO A 243 17.12 9.68 -10.58
CA PRO A 243 17.54 11.07 -10.55
C PRO A 243 16.39 11.98 -10.11
N VAL A 244 16.69 12.92 -9.22
CA VAL A 244 15.70 13.84 -8.64
C VAL A 244 14.93 14.59 -9.73
N ASP A 245 15.61 14.98 -10.81
CA ASP A 245 15.02 15.70 -11.94
C ASP A 245 13.96 14.88 -12.69
N VAL A 246 14.12 13.56 -12.79
CA VAL A 246 13.13 12.67 -13.40
C VAL A 246 11.83 12.69 -12.60
N ILE A 247 11.91 12.57 -11.28
CA ILE A 247 10.75 12.59 -10.40
C ILE A 247 10.10 13.97 -10.38
N LEU A 248 10.88 15.05 -10.26
CA LEU A 248 10.35 16.41 -10.34
C LEU A 248 9.65 16.68 -11.68
N THR A 249 10.23 16.23 -12.79
CA THR A 249 9.62 16.31 -14.13
C THR A 249 8.29 15.56 -14.18
N ALA A 250 8.23 14.39 -13.55
CA ALA A 250 7.01 13.59 -13.48
C ALA A 250 5.92 14.27 -12.64
N LEU A 251 6.28 14.79 -11.45
CA LEU A 251 5.37 15.52 -10.57
C LEU A 251 4.79 16.75 -11.26
N ALA A 252 5.58 17.48 -12.06
CA ALA A 252 5.08 18.58 -12.89
C ALA A 252 4.00 18.13 -13.91
N GLY A 253 4.00 16.85 -14.29
CA GLY A 253 2.98 16.22 -15.12
C GLY A 253 1.75 15.68 -14.37
N MET A 254 1.68 15.83 -13.04
CA MET A 254 0.64 15.25 -12.16
C MET A 254 -0.12 16.35 -11.39
N PRO A 255 -0.83 17.27 -12.07
CA PRO A 255 -1.45 18.43 -11.43
C PRO A 255 -2.59 18.09 -10.46
N LEU A 256 -3.16 16.87 -10.55
CA LEU A 256 -4.26 16.40 -9.70
C LEU A 256 -3.79 15.57 -8.50
N LEU A 257 -2.48 15.53 -8.23
CA LEU A 257 -1.92 14.73 -7.14
C LEU A 257 -2.43 15.22 -5.78
N GLU A 258 -2.98 14.30 -4.99
CA GLU A 258 -3.50 14.51 -3.63
C GLU A 258 -2.56 13.95 -2.57
N GLU A 259 -1.93 12.81 -2.85
CA GLU A 259 -1.05 12.09 -1.93
C GLU A 259 0.22 11.65 -2.64
N LEU A 260 1.35 12.00 -2.03
CA LEU A 260 2.68 11.64 -2.48
C LEU A 260 3.42 10.92 -1.36
N GLU A 261 3.91 9.72 -1.60
CA GLU A 261 4.80 9.01 -0.68
C GLU A 261 6.07 8.59 -1.40
N LEU A 262 7.22 8.96 -0.84
CA LEU A 262 8.54 8.66 -1.40
C LEU A 262 9.40 7.99 -0.34
N GLU A 263 9.96 6.83 -0.65
CA GLU A 263 10.96 6.14 0.17
C GLU A 263 12.15 5.79 -0.72
N MET A 264 13.23 6.56 -0.60
CA MET A 264 14.29 6.57 -1.61
C MET A 264 15.59 7.16 -1.04
N ASP A 265 16.73 6.52 -1.32
CA ASP A 265 18.02 7.19 -1.22
C ASP A 265 18.39 7.75 -2.61
N PRO A 266 18.43 9.09 -2.79
CA PRO A 266 18.79 9.67 -4.08
C PRO A 266 20.27 9.38 -4.39
N ASP A 267 20.52 8.80 -5.57
CA ASP A 267 21.86 8.48 -6.04
C ASP A 267 22.68 9.76 -6.27
N GLU A 268 23.64 10.01 -5.38
CA GLU A 268 24.57 11.14 -5.50
C GLU A 268 25.49 11.00 -6.71
N GLY A 269 25.80 9.75 -7.13
CA GLY A 269 26.76 9.44 -8.19
C GLY A 269 26.35 9.93 -9.58
N LEU A 270 25.06 10.17 -9.80
CA LEU A 270 24.51 10.65 -11.08
C LEU A 270 24.22 12.15 -11.11
N THR A 271 24.37 12.87 -9.99
CA THR A 271 24.25 14.34 -9.94
C THR A 271 25.46 15.08 -10.51
N LYS A 272 25.85 14.77 -11.75
CA LYS A 272 26.44 15.81 -12.61
C LYS A 272 25.30 16.76 -12.97
N GLN A 273 25.03 17.69 -12.07
CA GLN A 273 23.98 18.72 -12.11
C GLN A 273 23.78 19.22 -13.55
N ARG A 274 22.86 18.58 -14.28
CA ARG A 274 22.17 19.29 -15.34
C ARG A 274 21.35 20.33 -14.59
N THR A 275 21.67 21.59 -14.81
CA THR A 275 20.90 22.73 -14.32
C THR A 275 19.51 22.63 -14.94
N VAL A 276 18.64 21.84 -14.31
CA VAL A 276 17.23 21.84 -14.64
C VAL A 276 16.79 23.29 -14.45
N ARG A 277 16.28 23.89 -15.52
CA ARG A 277 15.59 25.18 -15.47
C ARG A 277 14.27 24.93 -14.74
N SER A 278 14.34 24.64 -13.45
CA SER A 278 13.20 24.17 -12.68
C SER A 278 12.27 25.35 -12.43
N SER A 279 11.18 25.38 -13.18
CA SER A 279 9.98 26.09 -12.77
C SER A 279 9.49 25.46 -11.46
N VAL A 280 9.05 26.30 -10.54
CA VAL A 280 8.32 25.87 -9.34
C VAL A 280 7.12 25.00 -9.77
N ILE A 281 6.97 23.83 -9.14
CA ILE A 281 5.92 22.85 -9.42
C ILE A 281 4.76 23.12 -8.46
N GLU A 282 3.64 23.60 -9.00
CA GLU A 282 2.42 23.83 -8.22
C GLU A 282 1.54 22.58 -8.17
N LEU A 283 1.43 21.94 -6.99
CA LEU A 283 0.56 20.80 -6.75
C LEU A 283 -0.64 21.20 -5.89
N ARG A 284 -1.58 21.93 -6.50
CA ARG A 284 -2.69 22.62 -5.81
C ARG A 284 -3.67 21.71 -5.06
N TYR A 285 -3.65 20.40 -5.33
CA TYR A 285 -4.51 19.42 -4.67
C TYR A 285 -3.76 18.55 -3.65
N LEU A 286 -2.43 18.68 -3.57
CA LEU A 286 -1.61 17.84 -2.72
C LEU A 286 -1.90 18.16 -1.26
N ARG A 287 -2.44 17.18 -0.54
CA ARG A 287 -2.83 17.27 0.87
C ARG A 287 -1.92 16.46 1.79
N LYS A 288 -1.18 15.49 1.24
CA LYS A 288 -0.30 14.59 2.00
C LYS A 288 1.01 14.41 1.24
N ILE A 289 2.12 14.64 1.94
CA ILE A 289 3.45 14.22 1.54
C ILE A 289 3.96 13.29 2.65
N ALA A 290 4.44 12.10 2.31
CA ALA A 290 5.19 11.25 3.21
C ALA A 290 6.58 10.98 2.63
N LEU A 291 7.62 11.22 3.41
CA LEU A 291 9.00 10.92 3.06
C LEU A 291 9.51 9.87 4.02
N TYR A 292 10.22 8.89 3.52
CA TYR A 292 10.84 7.85 4.33
C TYR A 292 12.34 7.84 4.04
N ASN A 293 13.13 7.92 5.10
CA ASN A 293 14.57 7.71 5.09
C ASN A 293 15.35 8.62 4.12
N SER A 294 14.89 9.87 3.93
CA SER A 294 15.58 10.78 3.00
C SER A 294 15.41 12.26 3.30
N PHE A 295 16.39 12.80 4.03
CA PHE A 295 16.55 14.25 4.15
C PHE A 295 16.82 14.92 2.80
N LYS A 296 17.59 14.28 1.93
CA LYS A 296 17.92 14.82 0.59
C LYS A 296 16.64 15.14 -0.21
N TRP A 297 15.64 14.26 -0.19
CA TRP A 297 14.33 14.53 -0.79
C TRP A 297 13.60 15.71 -0.19
N LEU A 298 13.68 15.88 1.13
CA LEU A 298 13.05 17.01 1.81
C LEU A 298 13.57 18.34 1.23
N GLY A 299 14.89 18.51 1.10
CA GLY A 299 15.47 19.73 0.52
C GLY A 299 14.97 20.00 -0.91
N HIS A 300 14.99 18.98 -1.76
CA HIS A 300 14.55 19.12 -3.15
C HIS A 300 13.04 19.42 -3.27
N LEU A 301 12.19 18.71 -2.54
CA LEU A 301 10.75 18.95 -2.57
C LEU A 301 10.41 20.34 -2.04
N VAL A 302 11.03 20.76 -0.94
CA VAL A 302 10.83 22.09 -0.37
C VAL A 302 11.23 23.18 -1.35
N GLN A 303 12.33 22.98 -2.07
CA GLN A 303 12.83 23.94 -3.04
C GLN A 303 11.89 24.08 -4.24
N TRP A 304 11.39 22.96 -4.77
CA TRP A 304 10.75 22.92 -6.09
C TRP A 304 9.24 22.70 -6.07
N VAL A 305 8.66 22.15 -5.01
CA VAL A 305 7.23 21.82 -4.94
C VAL A 305 6.50 22.79 -4.01
N VAL A 306 5.41 23.36 -4.53
CA VAL A 306 4.46 24.21 -3.81
C VAL A 306 3.10 23.53 -3.81
N PRO A 307 2.69 22.88 -2.71
CA PRO A 307 1.41 22.19 -2.62
C PRO A 307 0.32 23.09 -2.08
N LYS A 308 -0.85 22.48 -1.84
CA LYS A 308 -2.01 23.16 -1.28
C LYS A 308 -1.74 23.67 0.14
N HIS A 309 -2.35 24.80 0.49
CA HIS A 309 -2.48 25.22 1.89
C HIS A 309 -3.11 24.11 2.74
N GLY A 310 -2.50 23.85 3.90
CA GLY A 310 -2.90 22.76 4.80
C GLY A 310 -2.41 21.37 4.38
N CYS A 311 -1.49 21.26 3.41
CA CYS A 311 -0.80 20.00 3.12
C CYS A 311 -0.06 19.51 4.38
N THR A 312 -0.21 18.22 4.70
CA THR A 312 0.49 17.57 5.80
C THR A 312 1.77 16.93 5.28
N LEU A 313 2.88 17.15 5.99
CA LEU A 313 4.15 16.49 5.74
C LEU A 313 4.42 15.48 6.85
N PHE A 314 4.56 14.23 6.46
CA PHE A 314 5.11 13.15 7.26
C PHE A 314 6.54 12.92 6.81
N HIS A 315 7.47 12.83 7.75
CA HIS A 315 8.82 12.38 7.46
C HIS A 315 9.18 11.31 8.48
N TYR A 316 9.45 10.11 7.99
CA TYR A 316 9.81 8.96 8.78
C TYR A 316 11.32 8.76 8.62
N VAL A 317 12.03 8.74 9.73
CA VAL A 317 13.47 8.52 9.78
C VAL A 317 13.69 7.25 10.59
N THR A 318 14.24 6.21 9.96
CA THR A 318 14.61 4.96 10.62
C THR A 318 16.09 4.94 10.95
N ASP A 319 16.49 4.29 12.05
CA ASP A 319 17.90 4.24 12.47
C ASP A 319 18.81 3.48 11.50
N SER A 320 18.23 2.66 10.64
CA SER A 320 18.94 1.90 9.61
C SER A 320 19.28 2.72 8.36
N CYS A 321 19.04 4.04 8.37
CA CYS A 321 19.67 4.87 7.35
C CYS A 321 21.17 4.73 7.59
N ASP A 322 21.89 4.11 6.64
CA ASP A 322 23.30 4.39 6.47
C ASP A 322 23.38 5.89 6.21
N ILE A 323 23.44 6.68 7.31
CA ILE A 323 23.77 8.10 7.24
C ILE A 323 25.13 8.05 6.59
N ASP A 324 25.14 8.41 5.31
CA ASP A 324 26.32 8.60 4.50
C ASP A 324 27.35 9.24 5.43
N THR A 325 28.42 8.49 5.75
CA THR A 325 29.24 8.66 6.96
C THR A 325 29.93 10.02 7.08
N ASP A 326 29.73 10.85 6.07
CA ASP A 326 30.33 12.15 5.86
C ASP A 326 29.52 13.29 6.50
N LEU A 327 28.23 13.12 6.79
CA LEU A 327 27.44 14.12 7.52
C LEU A 327 27.41 13.82 9.01
N THR A 328 27.87 14.77 9.81
CA THR A 328 27.70 14.75 11.26
C THR A 328 26.23 14.85 11.63
N THR A 329 25.83 14.28 12.77
CA THR A 329 24.47 14.42 13.33
C THR A 329 24.02 15.88 13.38
N VAL A 330 24.94 16.80 13.66
CA VAL A 330 24.68 18.25 13.69
C VAL A 330 24.30 18.79 12.32
N GLU A 331 24.99 18.39 11.25
CA GLU A 331 24.67 18.83 9.88
C GLU A 331 23.32 18.30 9.40
N VAL A 332 22.97 17.06 9.74
CA VAL A 332 21.64 16.49 9.44
C VAL A 332 20.54 17.29 10.14
N ILE A 333 20.75 17.65 11.41
CA ILE A 333 19.80 18.46 12.18
C ILE A 333 19.66 19.85 11.55
N GLU A 334 20.78 20.51 11.24
CA GLU A 334 20.78 21.86 10.68
C GLU A 334 20.13 21.90 9.29
N PHE A 335 20.46 20.93 8.43
CA PHE A 335 19.83 20.78 7.13
C PHE A 335 18.32 20.52 7.27
N GLY A 336 17.93 19.60 8.15
CA GLY A 336 16.52 19.34 8.45
C GLY A 336 15.84 20.62 8.92
N ARG A 337 16.44 21.35 9.86
CA ARG A 337 15.93 22.62 10.39
C ARG A 337 15.69 23.63 9.28
N GLU A 338 16.64 23.84 8.38
CA GLU A 338 16.52 24.78 7.26
C GLU A 338 15.41 24.34 6.28
N ALA A 339 15.39 23.06 5.91
CA ALA A 339 14.40 22.52 4.99
C ALA A 339 12.98 22.60 5.58
N TYR A 340 12.78 22.23 6.84
CA TYR A 340 11.51 22.39 7.53
C TYR A 340 11.12 23.84 7.70
N THR A 341 12.04 24.73 8.07
CA THR A 341 11.73 26.16 8.20
C THR A 341 11.27 26.73 6.86
N THR A 342 11.94 26.34 5.77
CA THR A 342 11.56 26.76 4.42
C THR A 342 10.22 26.15 3.99
N PHE A 343 9.96 24.88 4.30
CA PHE A 343 8.67 24.22 4.11
C PHE A 343 7.59 25.01 4.85
N LEU A 344 7.74 25.15 6.17
CA LEU A 344 6.75 25.79 7.03
C LEU A 344 6.52 27.24 6.63
N GLY A 345 7.56 28.01 6.29
CA GLY A 345 7.43 29.40 5.86
C GLY A 345 6.73 29.59 4.51
N ARG A 346 6.77 28.59 3.62
CA ARG A 346 6.03 28.61 2.35
C ARG A 346 4.59 28.07 2.49
N TYR A 347 4.33 27.23 3.50
CA TYR A 347 3.14 26.38 3.55
C TYR A 347 2.15 26.79 4.64
N LEU A 348 2.69 27.23 5.79
CA LEU A 348 1.94 27.89 6.83
C LEU A 348 2.00 29.37 6.54
N ASP A 349 0.85 30.04 6.57
CA ASP A 349 0.78 31.48 6.48
C ASP A 349 1.68 32.02 7.62
N ALA A 350 2.85 32.58 7.28
CA ALA A 350 3.92 32.86 8.25
C ALA A 350 3.48 33.82 9.37
N THR A 351 2.32 34.46 9.20
CA THR A 351 1.64 35.30 10.17
C THR A 351 0.98 34.54 11.33
N GLU A 352 0.79 33.22 11.24
CA GLU A 352 0.05 32.43 12.23
C GLU A 352 0.89 31.39 13.02
N LEU A 353 2.16 31.23 12.68
CA LEU A 353 3.10 30.40 13.43
C LEU A 353 3.67 31.19 14.60
N THR A 354 3.34 30.80 15.82
CA THR A 354 3.85 31.47 17.02
C THR A 354 5.07 30.81 17.61
N GLU A 355 5.23 29.50 17.39
CA GLU A 355 6.33 28.75 17.97
C GLU A 355 6.61 27.51 17.13
N LEU A 356 7.89 27.32 16.80
CA LEU A 356 8.41 26.10 16.22
C LEU A 356 9.43 25.55 17.19
N SER A 357 9.13 24.40 17.81
CA SER A 357 10.02 23.77 18.77
C SER A 357 10.50 22.43 18.21
N TYR A 358 11.81 22.23 18.29
CA TYR A 358 12.48 21.00 17.94
C TYR A 358 12.89 20.31 19.23
N THR A 359 12.50 19.05 19.41
CA THR A 359 12.95 18.26 20.54
C THR A 359 13.56 16.99 19.98
N MET A 360 14.88 16.90 20.07
CA MET A 360 15.59 15.66 19.78
C MET A 360 15.76 14.92 21.10
N GLU A 361 14.96 13.89 21.30
CA GLU A 361 15.15 12.97 22.41
C GLU A 361 16.09 11.86 21.91
N CYS A 362 17.37 11.95 22.28
CA CYS A 362 18.21 10.77 22.24
C CYS A 362 17.66 9.81 23.29
N GLY A 363 17.09 8.69 22.87
CA GLY A 363 16.72 7.63 23.77
C GLY A 363 17.94 7.08 24.51
N ASN A 364 17.71 6.26 25.54
CA ASN A 364 18.80 5.51 26.20
C ASN A 364 19.58 4.65 25.18
N GLU A 365 20.69 4.01 25.55
CA GLU A 365 21.53 3.21 24.63
C GLU A 365 20.75 2.14 23.80
N ASP A 366 19.52 1.79 24.20
CA ASP A 366 18.60 0.87 23.52
C ASP A 366 17.41 1.55 22.80
N GLU A 367 17.32 2.89 22.82
CA GLU A 367 16.24 3.66 22.21
C GLU A 367 16.77 4.63 21.15
N SER A 368 16.30 4.42 19.93
CA SER A 368 16.50 5.24 18.75
C SER A 368 16.25 6.73 19.00
N PRO A 369 17.13 7.64 18.54
CA PRO A 369 16.90 9.07 18.66
C PRO A 369 15.61 9.48 17.91
N CYS A 370 14.69 10.11 18.62
CA CYS A 370 13.44 10.62 18.09
C CYS A 370 13.56 12.14 17.93
N LEU A 371 13.40 12.65 16.71
CA LEU A 371 13.31 14.08 16.46
C LEU A 371 11.83 14.48 16.39
N GLU A 372 11.26 14.98 17.47
CA GLU A 372 9.90 15.50 17.42
C GLU A 372 9.91 16.97 16.96
N ILE A 373 9.16 17.28 15.89
CA ILE A 373 9.00 18.67 15.41
C ILE A 373 7.58 19.11 15.74
N LYS A 374 7.44 19.95 16.76
CA LYS A 374 6.15 20.52 17.13
C LYS A 374 6.01 21.90 16.50
N ALA A 375 5.04 22.04 15.60
CA ALA A 375 4.64 23.32 15.06
C ALA A 375 3.34 23.76 15.74
N ARG A 376 3.40 24.81 16.57
CA ARG A 376 2.21 25.31 17.27
C ARG A 376 1.59 26.49 16.53
N ARG A 377 0.30 26.36 16.22
CA ARG A 377 -0.54 27.44 15.70
C ARG A 377 -1.31 28.05 16.87
N LYS A 378 -1.09 29.34 17.15
CA LYS A 378 -1.93 30.08 18.09
C LYS A 378 -3.07 30.71 17.30
N LYS A 379 -4.23 30.06 17.30
CA LYS A 379 -5.44 30.67 16.73
C LYS A 379 -5.93 31.74 17.70
N MET A 380 -5.77 33.03 17.36
CA MET A 380 -6.53 34.09 18.02
C MET A 380 -8.01 33.93 17.63
N ILE A 381 -8.75 33.16 18.41
CA ILE A 381 -10.21 33.26 18.43
C ILE A 381 -10.50 34.54 19.23
N HIS A 382 -11.37 35.42 18.71
CA HIS A 382 -11.86 36.56 19.49
C HIS A 382 -12.24 36.06 20.89
N PRO A 383 -11.72 36.67 21.98
CA PRO A 383 -11.92 36.13 23.31
C PRO A 383 -13.42 36.20 23.63
N GLU A 384 -14.10 35.05 23.64
CA GLU A 384 -15.28 34.91 24.48
C GLU A 384 -14.76 34.98 25.91
N LEU A 385 -14.96 36.13 26.54
CA LEU A 385 -14.67 36.33 27.95
C LEU A 385 -15.66 35.47 28.73
N ARG A 386 -15.14 34.51 29.50
CA ARG A 386 -15.93 33.85 30.54
C ARG A 386 -15.68 34.58 31.84
N VAL A 387 -16.75 34.79 32.57
CA VAL A 387 -16.76 35.36 33.91
C VAL A 387 -16.71 34.18 34.89
N ASN A 388 -15.73 34.13 35.80
CA ASN A 388 -15.72 33.13 36.87
C ASN A 388 -16.81 33.44 37.92
N GLU A 389 -16.94 32.58 38.92
CA GLU A 389 -17.87 32.79 40.04
C GLU A 389 -17.59 34.09 40.83
N ASP A 390 -16.38 34.64 40.72
CA ASP A 390 -15.95 35.88 41.37
C ASP A 390 -16.18 37.15 40.51
N GLY A 391 -16.67 37.03 39.27
CA GLY A 391 -16.93 38.17 38.40
C GLY A 391 -15.75 38.60 37.51
N ASP A 392 -14.63 37.89 37.56
CA ASP A 392 -13.45 38.19 36.75
C ASP A 392 -13.58 37.59 35.35
N GLU A 393 -13.42 38.44 34.34
CA GLU A 393 -13.35 38.04 32.95
C GLU A 393 -11.96 37.53 32.59
N TYR A 394 -11.86 36.31 32.04
CA TYR A 394 -10.61 35.76 31.52
C TYR A 394 -10.77 35.21 30.10
N PRO A 395 -9.76 35.39 29.23
CA PRO A 395 -9.80 34.91 27.86
C PRO A 395 -9.66 33.39 27.79
N LEU A 396 -10.57 32.73 27.06
CA LEU A 396 -10.47 31.31 26.74
C LEU A 396 -9.65 31.12 25.45
N PHE A 397 -8.45 30.54 25.56
CA PHE A 397 -7.64 30.18 24.38
C PHE A 397 -7.89 28.73 23.98
N PHE A 398 -8.19 28.47 22.71
CA PHE A 398 -8.16 27.13 22.14
C PHE A 398 -6.84 26.93 21.40
N THR A 399 -6.02 25.98 21.86
CA THR A 399 -4.81 25.53 21.14
C THR A 399 -5.16 24.37 20.22
N TYR A 400 -4.83 24.50 18.94
CA TYR A 400 -4.77 23.37 18.01
C TYR A 400 -3.29 23.03 17.79
N GLU A 401 -2.87 21.81 18.14
CA GLU A 401 -1.53 21.31 17.84
C GLU A 401 -1.52 20.65 16.46
N GLY A 402 -0.73 21.18 15.54
CA GLY A 402 -0.25 20.44 14.37
C GLY A 402 1.00 19.69 14.81
N VAL A 403 0.89 18.39 15.06
CA VAL A 403 2.05 17.60 15.50
C VAL A 403 2.71 17.00 14.27
N VAL A 404 3.95 17.40 13.97
CA VAL A 404 4.83 16.62 13.07
C VAL A 404 5.58 15.64 13.96
N ILE A 405 4.99 14.48 14.16
CA ILE A 405 5.63 13.41 14.93
C ILE A 405 6.62 12.71 14.00
N LEU A 406 7.93 12.91 14.17
CA LEU A 406 8.90 11.97 13.60
C LEU A 406 9.11 10.88 14.65
N ARG A 407 8.52 9.69 14.45
CA ARG A 407 8.77 8.54 15.31
C ARG A 407 9.90 7.69 14.71
N PRO A 408 10.92 7.31 15.47
CA PRO A 408 11.77 6.20 15.08
C PRO A 408 10.95 4.90 15.11
N LEU A 409 11.17 4.01 14.14
CA LEU A 409 10.59 2.67 14.13
C LEU A 409 11.38 1.78 15.09
N LYS A 410 10.74 1.21 16.11
CA LYS A 410 11.39 0.27 17.04
C LYS A 410 11.57 -1.09 16.36
N HIS A 411 12.79 -1.60 16.32
CA HIS A 411 13.09 -2.93 15.82
C HIS A 411 13.08 -3.93 16.98
N GLN A 412 11.92 -4.51 17.36
CA GLN A 412 11.87 -5.60 18.35
C GLN A 412 10.64 -6.50 18.17
N ASP A 413 10.85 -7.64 17.49
CA ASP A 413 10.51 -9.00 17.93
C ASP A 413 10.74 -9.97 16.74
N LEU A 414 12.02 -10.30 16.52
CA LEU A 414 12.41 -11.48 15.76
C LEU A 414 12.76 -12.57 16.77
N ASP A 415 11.81 -13.47 17.03
CA ASP A 415 12.13 -14.79 17.56
C ASP A 415 12.99 -15.51 16.52
N PHE A 416 14.30 -15.51 16.76
CA PHE A 416 15.24 -16.37 16.07
C PHE A 416 14.89 -17.82 16.39
N PHE A 417 14.24 -18.51 15.44
CA PHE A 417 14.40 -19.95 15.32
C PHE A 417 15.85 -20.22 14.90
N ASP A 418 16.68 -20.49 15.91
CA ASP A 418 18.02 -21.06 15.74
C ASP A 418 17.89 -22.45 15.11
N VAL A 419 18.18 -22.53 13.81
CA VAL A 419 18.47 -23.78 13.12
C VAL A 419 19.92 -23.72 12.66
N THR A 420 20.85 -23.79 13.62
CA THR A 420 22.21 -24.24 13.35
C THR A 420 22.45 -25.59 14.02
N GLY A 421 22.46 -26.64 13.20
CA GLY A 421 22.85 -27.97 13.64
C GLY A 421 24.33 -28.03 13.99
N LYS A 422 24.64 -28.50 15.20
CA LYS A 422 25.88 -29.24 15.49
C LYS A 422 25.60 -30.45 16.37
N CYS A 423 25.92 -31.61 15.81
CA CYS A 423 26.05 -32.88 16.50
C CYS A 423 26.99 -32.79 17.70
N HIS A 424 26.50 -33.17 18.88
CA HIS A 424 27.28 -33.95 19.85
C HIS A 424 26.36 -35.00 20.49
N ARG A 425 26.69 -36.29 20.25
CA ARG A 425 26.32 -37.37 21.18
C ARG A 425 27.09 -37.13 22.49
N PRO A 426 26.48 -37.47 23.63
CA PRO A 426 27.01 -38.63 24.34
C PRO A 426 25.93 -39.59 24.86
N GLN A 427 26.24 -40.86 24.65
CA GLN A 427 26.12 -41.99 25.59
C GLN A 427 24.97 -42.04 26.61
N SER A 428 24.11 -43.06 26.40
CA SER A 428 23.54 -44.01 27.38
C SER A 428 22.81 -43.46 28.61
N TRP A 429 21.67 -44.07 28.95
CA TRP A 429 21.48 -45.00 30.08
C TRP A 429 19.97 -45.35 30.15
N LEU A 430 19.70 -46.65 29.94
CA LEU A 430 18.45 -47.43 30.10
C LEU A 430 17.22 -47.10 29.25
#